data_AF-A0A848FZT5-F1
#
_entry.id   AF-A0A848FZT5-F1
#
_cell.length_a   1.000
_cell.length_b   1.000
_cell.length_c   1.000
_cell.angle_alpha   90.00
_cell.angle_beta   90.00
_cell.angle_gamma   90.00
#
_symmetry.space_group_name_H-M   'P 1'
#
loop_
_entity.id
_entity.type
_entity.pdbx_description
1 polymer ?
#
loop_
_entity_poly.entity_id
_entity_poly.type
_entity_poly.pdbx_seq_one_letter_code
_entity_poly.pdbx_strand_id
1 'polypeptide(L)'
;MTDPVYGQPGGASKPAVSTSAPLAFDPADLAQGVRVTQADFARMTGVSRQTVSQWVKLGKIKTVFPDGRLDPVRAAREVIRNTNPAKLRAKVFKVAAEDAQALRIRLADLERRHAEALRVHRGLIQALEDAGMPGFQVEYLLWLAQEGLRHGDPDPEDEAPAPDGLPLFDPASLAQTADKEPDA
;
A
#
# COMPACT_ATOMS: atom_id res chain seq x y z
N MET A 1 -49.13 -66.86 7.76
CA MET A 1 -47.74 -67.34 7.72
C MET A 1 -46.89 -66.15 7.31
N THR A 2 -46.72 -65.18 8.21
CA THR A 2 -45.56 -65.00 9.12
C THR A 2 -44.36 -64.39 8.40
N ASP A 3 -44.20 -63.08 8.61
CA ASP A 3 -42.94 -62.36 8.45
C ASP A 3 -41.81 -63.02 9.23
N PRO A 4 -40.56 -62.76 8.83
CA PRO A 4 -39.55 -62.39 9.79
C PRO A 4 -38.88 -61.05 9.46
N VAL A 5 -38.98 -60.18 10.45
CA VAL A 5 -38.24 -58.94 10.68
C VAL A 5 -36.76 -59.24 10.93
N TYR A 6 -35.87 -58.60 10.18
CA TYR A 6 -34.52 -58.18 10.58
C TYR A 6 -34.26 -56.85 9.86
N GLY A 7 -34.00 -55.69 10.47
CA GLY A 7 -33.40 -55.41 11.78
C GLY A 7 -31.94 -54.98 11.61
N GLN A 8 -31.68 -53.83 10.98
CA GLN A 8 -30.38 -53.14 11.06
C GLN A 8 -30.60 -51.63 11.27
N PRO A 9 -30.27 -51.10 12.46
CA PRO A 9 -30.52 -49.72 12.87
C PRO A 9 -29.43 -48.74 12.43
N GLY A 10 -29.85 -47.50 12.19
CA GLY A 10 -29.00 -46.38 11.79
C GLY A 10 -27.87 -46.09 12.77
N GLY A 11 -26.65 -46.02 12.22
CA GLY A 11 -25.47 -45.51 12.92
C GLY A 11 -25.55 -43.99 13.05
N ALA A 12 -26.32 -43.51 14.02
CA ALA A 12 -26.19 -42.15 14.51
C ALA A 12 -24.86 -42.05 15.28
N SER A 13 -23.87 -41.37 14.70
CA SER A 13 -22.67 -40.99 15.45
C SER A 13 -23.09 -40.08 16.60
N LYS A 14 -23.04 -40.59 17.83
CA LYS A 14 -23.18 -39.77 19.03
C LYS A 14 -22.07 -38.70 19.00
N PRO A 15 -22.38 -37.40 19.05
CA PRO A 15 -21.35 -36.40 19.29
C PRO A 15 -20.77 -36.63 20.68
N ALA A 16 -19.45 -36.66 20.76
CA ALA A 16 -18.71 -36.73 22.02
C ALA A 16 -19.22 -35.61 22.94
N VAL A 17 -19.65 -36.00 24.14
CA VAL A 17 -20.07 -35.07 25.18
C VAL A 17 -18.81 -34.33 25.64
N SER A 18 -18.60 -33.12 25.12
CA SER A 18 -17.58 -32.21 25.60
C SER A 18 -17.87 -31.86 27.06
N THR A 19 -17.06 -32.39 27.96
CA THR A 19 -16.98 -32.03 29.38
C THR A 19 -16.25 -30.70 29.58
N SER A 20 -16.69 -29.64 28.90
CA SER A 20 -16.33 -28.27 29.27
C SER A 20 -17.49 -27.70 30.07
N ALA A 21 -17.29 -27.50 31.37
CA ALA A 21 -18.20 -26.69 32.18
C ALA A 21 -18.49 -25.38 31.42
N PRO A 22 -19.75 -24.94 31.32
CA PRO A 22 -20.07 -23.71 30.61
C PRO A 22 -19.33 -22.58 31.32
N LEU A 23 -18.37 -21.98 30.62
CA LEU A 23 -17.74 -20.74 31.05
C LEU A 23 -18.87 -19.75 31.36
N ALA A 24 -18.74 -18.96 32.43
CA ALA A 24 -19.74 -17.97 32.83
C ALA A 24 -19.87 -16.78 31.85
N PHE A 25 -19.34 -16.94 30.64
CA PHE A 25 -19.31 -15.97 29.56
C PHE A 25 -19.48 -16.70 28.23
N ASP A 26 -20.39 -16.20 27.40
CA ASP A 26 -20.62 -16.70 26.05
C ASP A 26 -19.42 -16.32 25.15
N PRO A 27 -18.76 -17.27 24.44
CA PRO A 27 -17.70 -16.94 23.49
C PRO A 27 -18.15 -16.00 22.36
N ALA A 28 -19.45 -15.91 22.06
CA ALA A 28 -19.99 -14.90 21.16
C ALA A 28 -19.83 -13.46 21.70
N ASP A 29 -19.84 -13.28 23.02
CA ASP A 29 -19.58 -11.98 23.67
C ASP A 29 -18.09 -11.58 23.58
N LEU A 30 -17.18 -12.56 23.54
CA LEU A 30 -15.76 -12.34 23.27
C LEU A 30 -15.49 -11.94 21.81
N ALA A 31 -16.24 -12.50 20.85
CA ALA A 31 -16.15 -12.16 19.44
C ALA A 31 -16.56 -10.70 19.13
N GLN A 32 -17.33 -10.08 20.02
CA GLN A 32 -17.79 -8.68 19.89
C GLN A 32 -16.75 -7.64 20.33
N GLY A 33 -15.58 -8.09 20.81
CA GLY A 33 -14.52 -7.21 21.31
C GLY A 33 -14.86 -6.62 22.68
N VAL A 34 -13.82 -6.17 23.39
CA VAL A 34 -13.96 -5.56 24.71
C VAL A 34 -14.83 -4.30 24.59
N ARG A 35 -16.04 -4.30 25.18
CA ARG A 35 -16.93 -3.13 25.17
C ARG A 35 -16.65 -2.24 26.37
N VAL A 36 -16.15 -1.05 26.13
CA VAL A 36 -15.82 -0.09 27.19
C VAL A 36 -16.80 1.09 27.20
N THR A 37 -16.98 1.71 28.36
CA THR A 37 -17.71 2.99 28.42
C THR A 37 -16.84 4.12 27.89
N GLN A 38 -17.45 5.25 27.53
CA GLN A 38 -16.70 6.46 27.14
C GLN A 38 -15.72 6.94 28.23
N ALA A 39 -16.07 6.74 29.51
CA ALA A 39 -15.21 7.10 30.63
C ALA A 39 -13.98 6.20 30.70
N ASP A 40 -14.15 4.90 30.50
CA ASP A 40 -13.05 3.93 30.47
C ASP A 40 -12.14 4.18 29.28
N PHE A 41 -12.71 4.44 28.10
CA PHE A 41 -11.96 4.81 26.91
C PHE A 41 -11.13 6.09 27.11
N ALA A 42 -11.71 7.09 27.76
CA ALA A 42 -11.02 8.33 28.11
C ALA A 42 -9.81 8.06 29.01
N ARG A 43 -9.97 7.19 30.02
CA ARG A 43 -8.88 6.75 30.91
C ARG A 43 -7.79 6.00 30.13
N MET A 44 -8.17 5.07 29.27
CA MET A 44 -7.23 4.27 28.46
C MET A 44 -6.40 5.13 27.50
N THR A 45 -7.01 6.14 26.89
CA THR A 45 -6.36 7.02 25.91
C THR A 45 -5.70 8.24 26.54
N GLY A 46 -5.96 8.50 27.83
CA GLY A 46 -5.40 9.62 28.58
C GLY A 46 -6.02 10.97 28.21
N VAL A 47 -7.30 11.01 27.85
CA VAL A 47 -8.06 12.24 27.55
C VAL A 47 -9.23 12.42 28.52
N SER A 48 -9.91 13.58 28.47
CA SER A 48 -11.13 13.79 29.26
C SER A 48 -12.33 13.07 28.65
N ARG A 49 -13.30 12.65 29.48
CA ARG A 49 -14.58 12.08 29.02
C ARG A 49 -15.32 13.05 28.08
N GLN A 50 -15.21 14.35 28.32
CA GLN A 50 -15.85 15.38 27.50
C GLN A 50 -15.28 15.40 26.08
N THR A 51 -13.96 15.20 25.92
CA THR A 51 -13.31 15.07 24.61
C THR A 51 -13.83 13.84 23.85
N VAL A 52 -13.96 12.69 24.51
CA VAL A 52 -14.54 11.48 23.89
C VAL A 52 -15.99 11.71 23.48
N SER A 53 -16.79 12.37 24.32
CA SER A 53 -18.17 12.71 23.99
C SER A 53 -18.25 13.64 22.77
N GLN A 54 -17.34 14.62 22.66
CA GLN A 54 -17.23 15.46 21.47
C GLN A 54 -16.83 14.66 20.23
N TRP A 55 -15.91 13.70 20.33
CA TRP A 55 -15.56 12.84 19.19
C TRP A 55 -16.72 12.01 18.69
N VAL A 56 -17.55 11.48 19.59
CA VAL A 56 -18.79 10.78 19.23
C VAL A 56 -19.78 11.75 18.57
N LYS A 57 -20.04 12.91 19.18
CA LYS A 57 -20.99 13.91 18.64
C LYS A 57 -20.57 14.45 17.27
N LEU A 58 -19.27 14.65 17.05
CA LEU A 58 -18.70 15.14 15.79
C LEU A 58 -18.54 14.02 14.74
N GLY A 59 -18.98 12.79 15.03
CA GLY A 59 -18.89 11.65 14.12
C GLY A 59 -17.46 11.18 13.84
N LYS A 60 -16.51 11.54 14.71
CA LYS A 60 -15.12 11.04 14.64
C LYS A 60 -15.04 9.58 15.09
N ILE A 61 -15.88 9.21 16.05
CA ILE A 61 -16.18 7.82 16.42
C ILE A 61 -17.60 7.54 15.95
N LYS A 62 -17.75 6.60 15.01
CA LYS A 62 -19.02 6.16 14.43
C LYS A 62 -19.45 4.82 15.02
N THR A 63 -18.51 3.98 15.45
CA THR A 63 -18.81 2.68 16.06
C THR A 63 -19.19 2.83 17.53
N VAL A 64 -20.37 3.39 17.79
CA VAL A 64 -21.03 3.35 19.10
C VAL A 64 -22.16 2.34 19.03
N PHE A 65 -22.18 1.40 19.96
CA PHE A 65 -23.24 0.41 20.05
C PHE A 65 -24.53 1.06 20.59
N PRO A 66 -25.72 0.45 20.38
CA PRO A 66 -26.99 1.00 20.87
C PRO A 66 -27.05 1.21 22.40
N ASP A 67 -26.22 0.49 23.15
CA ASP A 67 -26.04 0.60 24.61
C ASP A 67 -25.13 1.79 25.03
N GLY A 68 -24.62 2.57 24.07
CA GLY A 68 -23.70 3.68 24.31
C GLY A 68 -22.26 3.28 24.62
N ARG A 69 -21.93 1.98 24.55
CA ARG A 69 -20.57 1.47 24.69
C ARG A 69 -19.83 1.55 23.36
N LEU A 70 -18.52 1.43 23.43
CA LEU A 70 -17.64 1.49 22.27
C LEU A 70 -16.60 0.39 22.32
N ASP A 71 -16.22 -0.10 21.14
CA ASP A 71 -15.04 -0.93 20.96
C ASP A 71 -13.80 0.00 20.95
N PRO A 72 -12.88 -0.13 21.92
CA PRO A 72 -11.76 0.78 22.06
C PRO A 72 -10.80 0.71 20.87
N VAL A 73 -10.64 -0.45 20.24
CA VAL A 73 -9.72 -0.62 19.10
C VAL A 73 -10.31 0.04 17.87
N ARG A 74 -11.59 -0.19 17.59
CA ARG A 74 -12.28 0.47 16.47
C ARG A 74 -12.38 1.97 16.68
N ALA A 75 -12.79 2.42 17.86
CA ALA A 75 -12.88 3.84 18.18
C ALA A 75 -11.53 4.56 18.04
N ALA A 76 -10.43 3.95 18.51
CA ALA A 76 -9.09 4.50 18.34
C ALA A 76 -8.71 4.64 16.85
N ARG A 77 -8.97 3.62 16.04
CA ARG A 77 -8.72 3.67 14.58
C ARG A 77 -9.55 4.74 13.88
N GLU A 78 -10.82 4.87 14.24
CA GLU A 78 -11.71 5.89 13.66
C GLU A 78 -11.27 7.30 14.05
N VAL A 79 -10.87 7.52 15.31
CA VAL A 79 -10.34 8.81 15.76
C VAL A 79 -9.08 9.19 14.99
N ILE A 80 -8.13 8.27 14.84
CA ILE A 80 -6.89 8.50 14.06
C ILE A 80 -7.21 8.78 12.59
N ARG A 81 -8.15 8.03 11.99
CA ARG A 81 -8.52 8.20 10.58
C ARG A 81 -9.22 9.53 10.31
N ASN A 82 -10.14 9.91 11.20
CA ASN A 82 -11.05 11.04 10.98
C ASN A 82 -10.55 12.35 11.60
N THR A 83 -9.41 12.33 12.31
CA THR A 83 -8.84 13.49 13.00
C THR A 83 -7.38 13.67 12.60
N ASN A 84 -6.94 14.92 12.49
CA ASN A 84 -5.51 15.19 12.35
C ASN A 84 -4.79 14.71 13.63
N PRO A 85 -3.87 13.74 13.54
CA PRO A 85 -3.22 13.17 14.71
C PRO A 85 -2.36 14.20 15.46
N ALA A 86 -1.89 15.27 14.82
CA ALA A 86 -1.20 16.38 15.49
C ALA A 86 -2.12 17.20 16.42
N LYS A 87 -3.45 17.14 16.21
CA LYS A 87 -4.45 17.78 17.09
C LYS A 87 -4.94 16.85 18.19
N LEU A 88 -4.59 15.57 18.14
CA LEU A 88 -4.96 14.61 19.18
C LEU A 88 -4.02 14.80 20.39
N ARG A 89 -4.53 15.44 21.44
CA ARG A 89 -3.82 15.59 22.73
C ARG A 89 -3.69 14.29 23.54
N ALA A 90 -4.12 13.15 22.97
CA ALA A 90 -4.06 11.88 23.66
C ALA A 90 -2.63 11.33 23.61
N LYS A 91 -2.07 10.99 24.78
CA LYS A 91 -0.70 10.50 24.90
C LYS A 91 -0.44 9.24 24.07
N VAL A 92 -1.45 8.38 23.93
CA VAL A 92 -1.40 7.13 23.18
C VAL A 92 -1.31 7.35 21.66
N PHE A 93 -1.84 8.47 21.14
CA PHE A 93 -1.81 8.76 19.70
C PHE A 93 -0.54 9.49 19.26
N LYS A 94 0.36 9.84 20.20
CA LYS A 94 1.58 10.58 19.90
C LYS A 94 2.52 9.80 18.98
N VAL A 95 2.73 8.51 19.24
CA VAL A 95 3.57 7.64 18.40
C VAL A 95 2.99 7.54 16.98
N ALA A 96 1.68 7.33 16.85
CA ALA A 96 1.03 7.29 15.54
C ALA A 96 1.09 8.65 14.81
N ALA A 97 1.06 9.76 15.55
CA ALA A 97 1.21 11.11 14.98
C ALA A 97 2.63 11.36 14.47
N GLU A 98 3.63 10.92 15.23
CA GLU A 98 5.06 11.00 14.88
C GLU A 98 5.36 10.14 13.65
N ASP A 99 4.90 8.89 13.62
CA ASP A 99 5.06 7.99 12.47
C ASP A 99 4.40 8.57 11.22
N ALA A 100 3.16 9.07 11.34
CA ALA A 100 2.47 9.70 10.22
C ALA A 100 3.21 10.95 9.73
N GLN A 101 3.85 11.71 10.61
CA GLN A 101 4.64 12.88 10.22
C GLN A 101 5.95 12.48 9.55
N ALA A 102 6.65 11.48 10.08
CA ALA A 102 7.86 10.93 9.47
C ALA A 102 7.57 10.38 8.07
N LEU A 103 6.44 9.69 7.90
CA LEU A 103 5.97 9.21 6.59
C LEU A 103 5.71 10.36 5.62
N ARG A 104 5.04 11.44 6.06
CA ARG A 104 4.81 12.62 5.20
C ARG A 104 6.12 13.28 4.76
N ILE A 105 7.11 13.37 5.66
CA ILE A 105 8.42 13.94 5.33
C ILE A 105 9.13 13.06 4.28
N ARG A 106 9.12 11.74 4.48
CA ARG A 106 9.72 10.80 3.51
C ARG A 106 9.03 10.86 2.15
N LEU A 107 7.71 10.97 2.14
CA LEU A 107 6.94 11.07 0.90
C LEU A 107 7.30 12.35 0.14
N ALA A 108 7.37 13.50 0.83
CA ALA A 108 7.77 14.77 0.21
C ALA A 108 9.22 14.74 -0.32
N ASP A 109 10.13 14.04 0.36
CA ASP A 109 11.51 13.85 -0.10
C ASP A 109 11.57 12.95 -1.34
N LEU A 110 10.83 11.83 -1.34
CA LEU A 110 10.74 10.93 -2.48
C LEU A 110 10.11 11.61 -3.71
N GLU A 111 9.04 12.37 -3.53
CA GLU A 111 8.41 13.14 -4.62
C GLU A 111 9.39 14.15 -5.23
N ARG A 112 10.20 14.81 -4.39
CA ARG A 112 11.24 15.73 -4.86
C ARG A 112 12.30 15.00 -5.69
N ARG A 113 12.82 13.88 -5.19
CA ARG A 113 13.82 13.07 -5.92
C ARG A 113 13.26 12.55 -7.24
N HIS A 114 12.00 12.12 -7.25
CA HIS A 114 11.34 11.65 -8.46
C HIS A 114 11.15 12.78 -9.50
N ALA A 115 10.72 13.96 -9.06
CA ALA A 115 10.62 15.13 -9.93
C ALA A 115 11.98 15.54 -10.51
N GLU A 116 13.04 15.49 -9.70
CA GLU A 116 14.40 15.75 -10.14
C GLU A 116 14.88 14.73 -11.17
N ALA A 117 14.67 13.43 -10.92
CA ALA A 117 15.02 12.37 -11.85
C ALA A 117 14.30 12.52 -13.19
N LEU A 118 12.99 12.82 -13.18
CA LEU A 118 12.23 13.08 -14.41
C LEU A 118 12.75 14.31 -15.15
N ARG A 119 13.16 15.35 -14.43
CA ARG A 119 13.74 16.56 -15.05
C ARG A 119 15.06 16.23 -15.74
N VAL A 120 15.94 15.47 -15.08
CA VAL A 120 17.22 15.04 -15.66
C VAL A 120 16.96 14.16 -16.89
N HIS A 121 16.10 13.15 -16.77
CA HIS A 121 15.77 12.24 -17.87
C HIS A 121 15.22 12.99 -19.09
N ARG A 122 14.28 13.91 -18.88
CA ARG A 122 13.76 14.76 -19.95
C ARG A 122 14.83 15.67 -20.55
N GLY A 123 15.69 16.24 -19.73
CA GLY A 123 16.80 17.09 -20.19
C GLY A 123 17.79 16.31 -21.06
N LEU A 124 18.07 15.06 -20.73
CA LEU A 124 18.91 14.18 -21.55
C LEU A 124 18.28 13.88 -22.91
N ILE A 125 16.97 13.56 -22.93
CA ILE A 125 16.24 13.34 -24.20
C ILE A 125 16.32 14.59 -25.07
N GLN A 126 16.03 15.77 -24.51
CA GLN A 126 16.09 17.02 -25.25
C GLN A 126 17.50 17.31 -25.78
N ALA A 127 18.54 17.08 -24.97
CA ALA A 127 19.92 17.31 -25.40
C ALA A 127 20.35 16.37 -26.53
N LEU A 128 19.85 15.13 -26.55
CA LEU A 128 20.08 14.19 -27.65
C LEU A 128 19.36 14.63 -28.93
N GLU A 129 18.11 15.07 -28.81
CA GLU A 129 17.34 15.64 -29.93
C GLU A 129 18.02 16.90 -30.51
N ASP A 130 18.45 17.83 -29.65
CA ASP A 130 19.14 19.07 -30.03
C ASP A 130 20.49 18.80 -30.71
N ALA A 131 21.15 17.68 -30.38
CA ALA A 131 22.36 17.21 -31.05
C ALA A 131 22.10 16.59 -32.43
N GLY A 132 20.84 16.60 -32.90
CA GLY A 132 20.45 16.05 -34.19
C GLY A 132 20.28 14.53 -34.20
N MET A 133 20.23 13.89 -33.04
CA MET A 133 20.01 12.45 -32.96
C MET A 133 18.56 12.12 -33.34
N PRO A 134 18.32 11.27 -34.36
CA PRO A 134 16.97 10.90 -34.74
C PRO A 134 16.29 10.09 -33.63
N GLY A 135 14.98 10.29 -33.45
CA GLY A 135 14.22 9.76 -32.31
C GLY A 135 14.33 8.24 -32.10
N PHE A 136 14.50 7.46 -33.17
CA PHE A 136 14.70 6.01 -33.06
C PHE A 136 16.04 5.62 -32.42
N GLN A 137 17.09 6.45 -32.58
CA GLN A 137 18.38 6.24 -31.90
C GLN A 137 18.29 6.62 -30.42
N VAL A 138 17.54 7.66 -30.09
CA VAL A 138 17.22 8.03 -28.70
C VAL A 138 16.44 6.92 -28.02
N GLU A 139 15.40 6.38 -28.68
CA GLU A 139 14.61 5.26 -28.18
C GLU A 139 15.45 4.00 -27.98
N TYR A 140 16.36 3.69 -28.92
CA TYR A 140 17.30 2.57 -28.80
C TYR A 140 18.28 2.73 -27.64
N LEU A 141 18.85 3.93 -27.43
CA LEU A 141 19.72 4.20 -26.29
C LEU A 141 18.97 4.11 -24.95
N LEU A 142 17.72 4.56 -24.91
CA LEU A 142 16.88 4.42 -23.73
C LEU A 142 16.56 2.95 -23.44
N TRP A 143 16.30 2.15 -24.47
CA TRP A 143 16.12 0.70 -24.35
C TRP A 143 17.40 0.04 -23.81
N LEU A 144 18.58 0.32 -24.37
CA LEU A 144 19.86 -0.21 -23.89
C LEU A 144 20.12 0.14 -22.41
N ALA A 145 19.83 1.39 -22.01
CA ALA A 145 19.97 1.82 -20.63
C ALA A 145 18.99 1.10 -19.67
N GLN A 146 17.84 0.64 -20.19
CA GLN A 146 16.82 -0.09 -19.42
C GLN A 146 17.13 -1.60 -19.34
N GLU A 147 17.66 -2.19 -20.42
CA GLU A 147 18.06 -3.60 -20.51
C GLU A 147 19.32 -3.90 -19.68
N GLY A 148 20.32 -3.00 -19.70
CA GLY A 148 21.54 -3.12 -18.89
C GLY A 148 21.31 -3.03 -17.38
N LEU A 149 20.12 -2.61 -16.95
CA LEU A 149 19.66 -2.63 -15.55
C LEU A 149 18.94 -3.94 -15.18
N ARG A 150 18.49 -4.73 -16.17
CA ARG A 150 17.78 -6.00 -15.98
C ARG A 150 18.70 -7.22 -16.14
N HIS A 151 19.69 -7.15 -17.01
CA HIS A 151 20.68 -8.22 -17.21
C HIS A 151 21.96 -7.90 -16.44
N GLY A 152 22.12 -8.51 -15.27
CA GLY A 152 23.43 -8.67 -14.66
C GLY A 152 24.23 -9.67 -15.50
N ASP A 153 25.38 -9.23 -15.97
CA ASP A 153 26.25 -9.84 -17.01
C ASP A 153 25.52 -10.24 -18.31
N PRO A 154 25.89 -9.67 -19.47
CA PRO A 154 25.39 -10.16 -20.75
C PRO A 154 25.84 -11.62 -20.92
N ASP A 155 24.90 -12.53 -21.14
CA ASP A 155 25.20 -13.90 -21.55
C ASP A 155 25.96 -13.81 -22.89
N PRO A 156 27.18 -14.36 -23.02
CA PRO A 156 27.96 -14.27 -24.26
C PRO A 156 27.30 -14.93 -25.47
N GLU A 157 26.20 -15.68 -25.29
CA GLU A 157 25.41 -16.24 -26.39
C GLU A 157 24.23 -15.35 -26.85
N ASP A 158 23.88 -14.31 -26.08
CA ASP A 158 23.05 -13.22 -26.59
C ASP A 158 23.97 -12.29 -27.40
N GLU A 159 24.19 -12.63 -28.68
CA GLU A 159 24.82 -11.73 -29.65
C GLU A 159 24.04 -10.41 -29.68
N ALA A 160 24.48 -9.45 -28.87
CA ALA A 160 24.18 -8.06 -29.12
C ALA A 160 24.55 -7.81 -30.59
N PRO A 161 23.62 -7.32 -31.43
CA PRO A 161 23.92 -7.11 -32.84
C PRO A 161 25.21 -6.31 -32.93
N ALA A 162 26.17 -6.84 -33.69
CA ALA A 162 27.48 -6.23 -33.86
C ALA A 162 27.29 -4.72 -34.14
N PRO A 163 28.11 -3.84 -33.54
CA PRO A 163 27.99 -2.39 -33.73
C PRO A 163 28.07 -2.00 -35.22
N ASP A 164 28.65 -2.87 -36.04
CA ASP A 164 28.71 -2.78 -37.48
C ASP A 164 27.34 -3.12 -38.08
N GLY A 165 26.53 -2.07 -38.29
CA GLY A 165 25.15 -2.17 -38.80
C GLY A 165 24.10 -1.59 -37.86
N LEU A 166 24.51 -1.12 -36.68
CA LEU A 166 23.63 -0.34 -35.81
C LEU A 166 23.62 1.12 -36.26
N PRO A 167 22.43 1.71 -36.46
CA PRO A 167 22.29 3.04 -37.06
C PRO A 167 22.92 4.17 -36.24
N LEU A 168 23.24 3.92 -34.97
CA LEU A 168 23.93 4.82 -34.04
C LEU A 168 25.40 5.07 -34.42
N PHE A 169 26.05 4.15 -35.13
CA PHE A 169 27.48 4.23 -35.47
C PHE A 169 27.77 4.09 -36.97
N ASP A 170 26.74 4.07 -37.82
CA ASP A 170 26.90 4.06 -39.28
C ASP A 170 27.23 5.49 -39.80
N PRO A 171 28.40 5.73 -40.40
CA PRO A 171 28.74 7.04 -40.96
C PRO A 171 27.80 7.49 -42.09
N ALA A 172 27.09 6.58 -42.76
CA ALA A 172 26.11 6.92 -43.78
C ALA A 172 24.81 7.54 -43.22
N SER A 173 24.45 7.22 -41.97
CA SER A 173 23.27 7.79 -41.30
C SER A 173 23.56 9.22 -40.79
N LEU A 174 24.81 9.50 -40.38
CA LEU A 174 25.30 10.82 -39.99
C LEU A 174 25.44 11.80 -41.18
N ALA A 175 25.63 11.28 -42.40
CA ALA A 175 25.76 12.10 -43.60
C ALA A 175 24.41 12.66 -44.12
N GLN A 176 23.30 11.96 -43.90
CA GLN A 176 21.97 12.40 -44.36
C GLN A 176 21.42 13.61 -43.61
N THR A 177 21.93 13.91 -42.41
CA THR A 177 21.53 15.07 -41.61
C THR A 177 22.31 16.35 -41.91
N ALA A 178 23.43 16.26 -42.65
CA ALA A 178 24.25 17.41 -43.00
C ALA A 178 23.77 18.15 -44.27
N ASP A 179 22.92 17.53 -45.09
CA ASP A 179 22.50 18.04 -46.41
C ASP A 179 21.22 18.90 -46.39
N LYS A 180 20.71 19.28 -45.22
CA LYS A 180 19.68 20.33 -45.12
C LYS A 180 20.34 21.67 -44.78
N GLU A 181 21.04 22.23 -45.75
CA GLU A 181 21.37 23.65 -45.78
C GLU A 181 20.06 24.46 -45.96
N PRO A 182 19.80 25.51 -45.16
CA PRO A 182 18.55 26.25 -45.24
C PRO A 182 18.60 27.22 -46.43
N ASP A 183 17.81 26.93 -47.47
CA ASP A 183 17.58 27.90 -48.54
C ASP A 183 16.56 28.96 -48.08
N ALA A 184 16.86 30.21 -48.44
CA ALA A 184 16.28 31.46 -47.93
C ALA A 184 14.83 31.75 -48.36
#